data_AF-A0A2V7TR48-F1
#
_entry.id   AF-A0A2V7TR48-F1
#
_cell.length_a   1.000
_cell.length_b   1.000
_cell.length_c   1.000
_cell.angle_alpha   90.00
_cell.angle_beta   90.00
_cell.angle_gamma   90.00
#
_symmetry.space_group_name_H-M   'P 1'
#
loop_
_entity.id
_entity.type
_entity.pdbx_description
1 polymer ?
#
loop_
_entity_poly.entity_id
_entity_poly.type
_entity_poly.pdbx_seq_one_letter_code
_entity_poly.pdbx_strand_id
1 'polypeptide(L)'
;IALYSGETLGVSQGVDKAWRGPARTLDRFVQAGFIRGLDTRARRRLGMAAQATDAGERRALLRGVEGHAQTILREKTRWGDALALLLRAGVAATRGERERALSLLERAETGLAAADMALHAAVARSRRGEADAWMAGQTIRNPERMRAMLAPGDWGDRREA
;
A
#
# COMPACT_ATOMS: atom_id res chain seq x y z
N ILE A 1 -33.01 -24.28 -17.05
CA ILE A 1 -34.07 -24.71 -17.98
C ILE A 1 -35.27 -23.76 -17.91
N ALA A 2 -35.86 -23.47 -16.73
CA ALA A 2 -36.92 -22.45 -16.55
C ALA A 2 -36.59 -21.04 -17.09
N LEU A 3 -35.34 -20.56 -16.94
CA LEU A 3 -34.86 -19.29 -17.50
C LEU A 3 -34.85 -19.22 -19.04
N TYR A 4 -34.80 -20.37 -19.71
CA TYR A 4 -34.73 -20.47 -21.17
C TYR A 4 -36.09 -20.87 -21.78
N SER A 5 -37.00 -21.44 -21.00
CA SER A 5 -38.33 -21.88 -21.46
C SER A 5 -39.44 -20.82 -21.29
N GLY A 6 -39.11 -19.61 -20.83
CA GLY A 6 -40.09 -18.52 -20.68
C GLY A 6 -41.10 -18.72 -19.54
N GLU A 7 -40.87 -19.69 -18.66
CA GLU A 7 -41.66 -19.86 -17.44
C GLU A 7 -41.37 -18.71 -16.46
N THR A 8 -42.43 -18.17 -15.86
CA THR A 8 -42.30 -17.08 -14.88
C THR A 8 -41.52 -17.57 -13.67
N LEU A 9 -40.34 -16.97 -13.46
CA LEU A 9 -39.55 -17.23 -12.26
C LEU A 9 -40.33 -16.68 -11.07
N GLY A 10 -40.85 -17.57 -10.23
CA GLY A 10 -41.45 -17.18 -8.95
C GLY A 10 -40.45 -16.38 -8.10
N VAL A 11 -40.97 -15.56 -7.18
CA VAL A 11 -40.17 -14.68 -6.31
C VAL A 11 -39.13 -15.51 -5.55
N SER A 12 -37.86 -15.38 -5.94
CA SER A 12 -36.72 -16.05 -5.31
C SER A 12 -36.48 -15.46 -3.92
N GLN A 13 -37.15 -15.99 -2.89
CA GLN A 13 -36.91 -15.57 -1.51
C GLN A 13 -35.64 -16.20 -0.88
N GLY A 14 -35.00 -17.17 -1.56
CA GLY A 14 -33.86 -17.93 -1.03
C GLY A 14 -32.48 -17.46 -1.48
N VAL A 15 -32.31 -17.08 -2.75
CA VAL A 15 -30.99 -16.76 -3.33
C VAL A 15 -30.37 -15.53 -2.68
N ASP A 16 -31.18 -14.49 -2.39
CA ASP A 16 -30.70 -13.23 -1.79
C ASP A 16 -30.17 -13.38 -0.36
N LYS A 17 -30.64 -14.37 0.42
CA LYS A 17 -30.12 -14.62 1.77
C LYS A 17 -28.86 -15.49 1.71
N ALA A 18 -28.85 -16.53 0.86
CA ALA A 18 -27.71 -17.41 0.70
C ALA A 18 -26.49 -16.70 0.07
N TRP A 19 -26.72 -15.69 -0.79
CA TRP A 19 -25.65 -14.98 -1.51
C TRP A 19 -24.90 -13.93 -0.66
N ARG A 20 -25.51 -13.39 0.42
CA ARG A 20 -24.89 -12.32 1.24
C ARG A 20 -23.59 -12.73 1.94
N GLY A 21 -23.49 -13.98 2.38
CA GLY A 21 -22.28 -14.52 3.01
C GLY A 21 -21.12 -14.64 2.01
N PRO A 22 -21.29 -15.43 0.93
CA PRO A 22 -20.30 -15.56 -0.14
C PRO A 22 -19.92 -14.22 -0.80
N ALA A 23 -20.88 -13.35 -1.08
CA ALA A 23 -20.60 -12.04 -1.68
C ALA A 23 -19.70 -11.18 -0.78
N ARG A 24 -19.94 -11.14 0.53
CA ARG A 24 -19.07 -10.44 1.50
C ARG A 24 -17.66 -11.01 1.54
N THR A 25 -17.51 -12.33 1.40
CA THR A 25 -16.20 -12.98 1.35
C THR A 25 -15.47 -12.65 0.05
N LEU A 26 -16.15 -12.75 -1.09
CA LEU A 26 -15.60 -12.40 -2.41
C LEU A 26 -15.20 -10.93 -2.50
N ASP A 27 -16.01 -10.02 -1.95
CA ASP A 27 -15.73 -8.59 -1.89
C ASP A 27 -14.40 -8.28 -1.19
N ARG A 28 -14.09 -8.99 -0.10
CA ARG A 28 -12.78 -8.88 0.58
C ARG A 28 -11.62 -9.31 -0.30
N PHE A 29 -11.79 -10.35 -1.11
CA PHE A 29 -10.74 -10.80 -2.04
C PHE A 29 -10.54 -9.81 -3.18
N VAL A 30 -11.62 -9.25 -3.73
CA VAL A 30 -11.58 -8.19 -4.74
C VAL A 30 -10.88 -6.95 -4.18
N GLN A 31 -11.28 -6.52 -2.98
CA GLN A 31 -10.69 -5.38 -2.29
C GLN A 31 -9.19 -5.60 -2.00
N ALA A 32 -8.81 -6.78 -1.51
CA ALA A 32 -7.41 -7.11 -1.26
C ALA A 32 -6.58 -7.06 -2.55
N GLY A 33 -7.07 -7.68 -3.64
CA GLY A 33 -6.42 -7.63 -4.94
C GLY A 33 -6.29 -6.20 -5.48
N PHE A 34 -7.35 -5.40 -5.34
CA PHE A 34 -7.39 -4.01 -5.78
C PHE A 34 -6.35 -3.14 -5.06
N ILE A 35 -6.33 -3.15 -3.72
CA ILE A 35 -5.38 -2.39 -2.93
C ILE A 35 -3.94 -2.81 -3.26
N ARG A 36 -3.65 -4.12 -3.37
CA ARG A 36 -2.32 -4.62 -3.70
C ARG A 36 -1.87 -4.19 -5.10
N GLY A 37 -2.79 -4.14 -6.06
CA GLY A 37 -2.55 -3.63 -7.41
C GLY A 37 -2.21 -2.14 -7.42
N LEU A 38 -2.95 -1.33 -6.65
CA LEU A 38 -2.67 0.10 -6.49
C LEU A 38 -1.33 0.35 -5.80
N ASP A 39 -1.08 -0.33 -4.68
CA ASP A 39 0.16 -0.21 -3.91
C ASP A 39 1.40 -0.51 -4.76
N THR A 40 1.39 -1.63 -5.50
CA THR A 40 2.51 -2.01 -6.39
C THR A 40 2.77 -0.94 -7.46
N ARG A 41 1.69 -0.42 -8.08
CA ARG A 41 1.76 0.65 -9.09
C ARG A 41 2.23 1.98 -8.50
N ALA A 42 1.88 2.27 -7.25
CA ALA A 42 2.29 3.46 -6.53
C ALA A 42 3.78 3.40 -6.17
N ARG A 43 4.25 2.28 -5.60
CA ARG A 43 5.66 2.05 -5.27
C ARG A 43 6.56 2.15 -6.51
N ARG A 44 6.14 1.58 -7.65
CA ARG A 44 6.87 1.74 -8.92
C ARG A 44 7.01 3.22 -9.31
N ARG A 45 5.90 3.98 -9.32
CA ARG A 45 5.91 5.42 -9.66
C ARG A 45 6.78 6.22 -8.70
N LEU A 46 6.75 5.87 -7.42
CA LEU A 46 7.55 6.54 -6.40
C LEU A 46 9.05 6.28 -6.58
N GLY A 47 9.43 5.04 -6.92
CA GLY A 47 10.81 4.71 -7.28
C GLY A 47 11.30 5.41 -8.55
N MET A 48 10.41 5.63 -9.53
CA MET A 48 10.71 6.46 -10.71
C MET A 48 10.85 7.94 -10.32
N ALA A 49 9.96 8.46 -9.48
CA ALA A 49 9.98 9.86 -9.05
C ALA A 49 11.28 10.20 -8.28
N ALA A 50 11.79 9.28 -7.47
CA ALA A 50 13.04 9.45 -6.75
C ALA A 50 14.28 9.52 -7.67
N GLN A 51 14.18 9.01 -8.90
CA GLN A 51 15.25 9.03 -9.90
C GLN A 51 15.03 10.09 -11.00
N ALA A 52 13.86 10.71 -11.05
CA ALA A 52 13.50 11.66 -12.09
C ALA A 52 14.28 12.98 -11.94
N THR A 53 15.06 13.32 -12.98
CA THR A 53 15.81 14.58 -13.07
C THR A 53 14.88 15.74 -13.41
N ASP A 54 13.92 15.53 -14.32
CA ASP A 54 12.92 16.54 -14.68
C ASP A 54 11.92 16.80 -13.53
N ALA A 55 11.76 18.08 -13.18
CA ALA A 55 10.90 18.49 -12.07
C ALA A 55 9.40 18.32 -12.41
N GLY A 56 9.01 18.46 -13.68
CA GLY A 56 7.65 18.29 -14.14
C GLY A 56 7.19 16.84 -14.06
N GLU A 57 8.00 15.93 -14.60
CA GLU A 57 7.82 14.48 -14.54
C GLU A 57 7.78 14.00 -13.09
N ARG A 58 8.75 14.40 -12.26
CA ARG A 58 8.78 14.07 -10.83
C ARG A 58 7.48 14.48 -10.15
N ARG A 59 7.00 15.70 -10.39
CA ARG A 59 5.73 16.20 -9.81
C ARG A 59 4.53 15.40 -10.30
N ALA A 60 4.48 15.03 -11.59
CA ALA A 60 3.40 14.23 -12.16
C ALA A 60 3.36 12.80 -11.56
N LEU A 61 4.51 12.16 -11.43
CA LEU A 61 4.64 10.84 -10.80
C LEU A 61 4.16 10.88 -9.35
N LEU A 62 4.61 11.87 -8.56
CA LEU A 62 4.22 12.02 -7.16
C LEU A 62 2.70 12.25 -6.99
N ARG A 63 2.08 13.09 -7.85
CA ARG A 63 0.61 13.24 -7.85
C ARG A 63 -0.10 11.92 -8.13
N GLY A 64 0.44 11.10 -9.03
CA GLY A 64 -0.09 9.76 -9.30
C GLY A 64 -0.01 8.83 -8.09
N VAL A 65 1.08 8.90 -7.31
CA VAL A 65 1.22 8.15 -6.05
C VAL A 65 0.20 8.60 -5.01
N GLU A 66 0.01 9.91 -4.85
CA GLU A 66 -1.00 10.48 -3.94
C GLU A 66 -2.42 10.07 -4.33
N GLY A 67 -2.74 10.04 -5.63
CA GLY A 67 -4.01 9.53 -6.14
C GLY A 67 -4.26 8.07 -5.77
N HIS A 68 -3.25 7.20 -5.94
CA HIS A 68 -3.37 5.79 -5.52
C HIS A 68 -3.54 5.65 -4.01
N ALA A 69 -2.75 6.38 -3.22
CA ALA A 69 -2.88 6.37 -1.76
C ALA A 69 -4.28 6.83 -1.31
N GLN A 70 -4.82 7.88 -1.94
CA GLN A 70 -6.15 8.37 -1.64
C GLN A 70 -7.25 7.37 -2.01
N THR A 71 -7.10 6.62 -3.10
CA THR A 71 -8.02 5.55 -3.48
C THR A 71 -7.94 4.39 -2.48
N ILE A 72 -6.74 3.99 -2.06
CA ILE A 72 -6.57 2.95 -1.02
C ILE A 72 -7.27 3.35 0.29
N LEU A 73 -7.13 4.61 0.73
CA LEU A 73 -7.80 5.11 1.94
C LEU A 73 -9.34 5.04 1.86
N ARG A 74 -9.92 5.07 0.65
CA ARG A 74 -11.38 4.96 0.46
C ARG A 74 -11.89 3.53 0.64
N GLU A 75 -11.00 2.55 0.57
CA GLU A 75 -11.32 1.14 0.83
C GLU A 75 -11.51 0.86 2.33
N LYS A 76 -11.07 1.77 3.21
CA LYS A 76 -11.30 1.73 4.67
C LYS A 76 -10.88 0.42 5.33
N THR A 77 -9.74 -0.12 4.89
CA THR A 77 -9.12 -1.29 5.55
C THR A 77 -7.95 -0.82 6.39
N ARG A 78 -7.81 -1.32 7.62
CA ARG A 78 -6.72 -0.91 8.53
C ARG A 78 -5.33 -1.06 7.90
N TRP A 79 -5.13 -2.18 7.21
CA TRP A 79 -3.88 -2.48 6.52
C TRP A 79 -3.68 -1.61 5.27
N GLY A 80 -4.75 -1.29 4.53
CA GLY A 80 -4.71 -0.38 3.39
C GLY A 80 -4.39 1.05 3.80
N ASP A 81 -5.02 1.54 4.87
CA ASP A 81 -4.77 2.88 5.41
C ASP A 81 -3.30 3.04 5.80
N ALA A 82 -2.72 2.03 6.45
CA ALA A 82 -1.32 2.03 6.84
C ALA A 82 -0.36 1.97 5.63
N LEU A 83 -0.68 1.18 4.59
CA LEU A 83 0.06 1.20 3.33
C LEU A 83 -0.03 2.56 2.63
N ALA A 84 -1.19 3.21 2.63
CA ALA A 84 -1.36 4.53 2.04
C ALA A 84 -0.53 5.59 2.80
N LEU A 85 -0.42 5.50 4.12
CA LEU A 85 0.48 6.34 4.91
C LEU A 85 1.95 6.11 4.53
N LEU A 86 2.37 4.86 4.33
CA LEU A 86 3.73 4.53 3.89
C LEU A 86 4.04 5.12 2.50
N LEU A 87 3.09 5.05 1.56
CA LEU A 87 3.22 5.69 0.24
C LEU A 87 3.36 7.22 0.35
N ARG A 88 2.53 7.85 1.18
CA ARG A 88 2.57 9.31 1.43
C ARG A 88 3.87 9.73 2.10
N ALA A 89 4.42 8.90 2.99
CA ALA A 89 5.72 9.16 3.60
C ALA A 89 6.83 9.23 2.56
N GLY A 90 6.87 8.28 1.61
CA GLY A 90 7.86 8.31 0.55
C GLY A 90 7.66 9.47 -0.44
N VAL A 91 6.43 9.91 -0.67
CA VAL A 91 6.17 11.18 -1.40
C VAL A 91 6.77 12.37 -0.66
N ALA A 92 6.52 12.49 0.65
CA ALA A 92 7.08 13.57 1.47
C ALA A 92 8.61 13.55 1.46
N ALA A 93 9.21 12.37 1.62
CA ALA A 93 10.66 12.20 1.54
C ALA A 93 11.22 12.66 0.19
N THR A 94 10.58 12.24 -0.92
CA THR A 94 10.97 12.64 -2.29
C THR A 94 10.79 14.13 -2.57
N ARG A 95 9.99 14.84 -1.76
CA ARG A 95 9.84 16.30 -1.81
C ARG A 95 10.82 17.04 -0.89
N GLY A 96 11.64 16.32 -0.11
CA GLY A 96 12.50 16.90 0.93
C GLY A 96 11.77 17.30 2.21
N GLU A 97 10.51 16.88 2.38
CA GLU A 97 9.68 17.21 3.55
C GLU A 97 9.99 16.24 4.72
N ARG A 98 11.22 16.28 5.25
CA ARG A 98 11.76 15.30 6.22
C ARG A 98 10.86 15.07 7.44
N GLU A 99 10.47 16.13 8.15
CA GLU A 99 9.62 16.04 9.35
C GLU A 99 8.26 15.40 9.05
N ARG A 100 7.67 15.77 7.91
CA ARG A 100 6.40 15.19 7.47
C ARG A 100 6.56 13.71 7.13
N ALA A 101 7.66 13.34 6.48
CA ALA A 101 7.96 11.95 6.17
C ALA A 101 8.11 11.11 7.45
N LEU A 102 8.82 11.61 8.47
CA LEU A 102 8.97 10.95 9.76
C LEU A 102 7.64 10.74 10.48
N SER A 103 6.82 11.79 10.60
CA SER A 103 5.49 11.70 11.22
C SER A 103 4.57 10.70 10.49
N LEU A 104 4.64 10.65 9.15
CA LEU A 104 3.88 9.67 8.37
C LEU A 104 4.40 8.25 8.56
N LEU A 105 5.72 8.06 8.66
CA LEU A 105 6.33 6.74 8.92
C LEU A 105 5.95 6.19 10.29
N GLU A 106 5.96 7.02 11.34
CA GLU A 106 5.56 6.60 12.69
C GLU A 106 4.11 6.09 12.73
N ARG A 107 3.21 6.82 12.08
CA ARG A 107 1.80 6.42 11.95
C ARG A 107 1.63 5.18 11.09
N ALA A 108 2.38 5.06 9.99
CA ALA A 108 2.36 3.89 9.14
C ALA A 108 2.87 2.66 9.89
N GLU A 109 4.00 2.75 10.60
CA GLU A 109 4.55 1.67 11.42
C GLU A 109 3.53 1.17 12.43
N THR A 110 2.92 2.07 13.19
CA THR A 110 1.90 1.73 14.20
C THR A 110 0.72 1.00 13.55
N GLY A 111 0.21 1.51 12.43
CA GLY A 111 -0.90 0.90 11.70
C GLY A 111 -0.55 -0.46 11.08
N LEU A 112 0.66 -0.62 10.56
CA LEU A 112 1.15 -1.85 9.96
C LEU A 112 1.38 -2.93 11.02
N ALA A 113 1.92 -2.56 12.20
CA ALA A 113 2.06 -3.45 13.33
C ALA A 113 0.69 -3.93 13.83
N ALA A 114 -0.28 -3.02 13.99
CA ALA A 114 -1.64 -3.35 14.41
C ALA A 114 -2.43 -4.18 13.36
N ALA A 115 -1.92 -4.29 12.14
CA ALA A 115 -2.49 -5.07 11.05
C ALA A 115 -1.70 -6.35 10.74
N ASP A 116 -0.80 -6.76 11.64
CA ASP A 116 0.07 -7.95 11.51
C ASP A 116 0.97 -7.93 10.26
N MET A 117 1.31 -6.75 9.76
CA MET A 117 2.18 -6.55 8.60
C MET A 117 3.64 -6.30 9.03
N ALA A 118 4.19 -7.22 9.83
CA ALA A 118 5.49 -7.06 10.50
C ALA A 118 6.63 -6.58 9.58
N LEU A 119 6.77 -7.18 8.39
CA LEU A 119 7.81 -6.78 7.43
C LEU A 119 7.66 -5.31 6.98
N HIS A 120 6.43 -4.82 6.77
CA HIS A 120 6.22 -3.44 6.34
C HIS A 120 6.46 -2.46 7.51
N ALA A 121 6.06 -2.84 8.73
CA ALA A 121 6.34 -2.06 9.94
C ALA A 121 7.85 -1.92 10.17
N ALA A 122 8.59 -3.02 10.02
CA ALA A 122 10.05 -3.06 10.13
C ALA A 122 10.72 -2.14 9.08
N VAL A 123 10.24 -2.18 7.83
CA VAL A 123 10.68 -1.23 6.78
C VAL A 123 10.37 0.22 7.15
N ALA A 124 9.18 0.53 7.66
CA ALA A 124 8.82 1.88 8.07
C ALA A 124 9.74 2.40 9.19
N ARG A 125 10.02 1.57 10.19
CA ARG A 125 10.97 1.84 11.27
C ARG A 125 12.38 2.12 10.73
N SER A 126 12.88 1.26 9.83
CA SER A 126 14.20 1.46 9.24
C SER A 126 14.30 2.78 8.46
N ARG A 127 13.24 3.20 7.75
CA ARG A 127 13.22 4.50 7.05
C ARG A 127 13.19 5.71 7.98
N ARG A 128 12.85 5.53 9.25
CA ARG A 128 12.99 6.57 10.28
C ARG A 128 14.44 6.72 10.75
N GLY A 129 15.33 5.79 10.39
CA GLY A 129 16.73 5.75 10.83
C GLY A 129 16.96 4.86 12.06
N GLU A 130 15.96 4.08 12.47
CA GLU A 130 16.08 3.13 13.57
C GLU A 130 16.69 1.80 13.06
N ALA A 131 17.69 1.29 13.77
CA ALA A 131 18.36 0.04 13.41
C ALA A 131 17.38 -1.13 13.55
N ASP A 132 17.16 -1.87 12.47
CA ASP A 132 16.11 -2.88 12.44
C ASP A 132 16.66 -4.29 12.62
N ALA A 133 16.84 -4.67 13.89
CA ALA A 133 17.21 -6.02 14.30
C ALA A 133 16.20 -7.07 13.84
N TRP A 134 14.94 -6.70 13.59
CA TRP A 134 13.90 -7.64 13.17
C TRP A 134 14.23 -8.22 11.79
N MET A 135 14.52 -7.39 10.79
CA MET A 135 14.88 -7.86 9.45
C MET A 135 16.21 -8.64 9.43
N ALA A 136 17.16 -8.30 10.29
CA ALA A 136 18.42 -9.03 10.43
C ALA A 136 18.24 -10.43 11.04
N GLY A 137 17.26 -10.58 11.94
CA GLY A 137 16.84 -11.87 12.49
C GLY A 137 16.01 -12.73 11.53
N GLN A 138 15.55 -12.17 10.41
CA GLN A 138 14.88 -12.94 9.36
C GLN A 138 15.91 -13.45 8.33
N THR A 139 15.65 -14.58 7.67
CA THR A 139 16.48 -15.12 6.58
C THR A 139 16.36 -14.33 5.26
N ILE A 140 16.29 -12.99 5.35
CA ILE A 140 16.18 -12.09 4.20
C ILE A 140 17.56 -11.91 3.57
N ARG A 141 17.73 -12.40 2.34
CA ARG A 141 19.02 -12.36 1.61
C ARG A 141 19.53 -10.94 1.33
N ASN A 142 18.64 -9.98 1.12
CA ASN A 142 19.04 -8.59 0.84
C ASN A 142 18.03 -7.59 1.47
N PRO A 143 18.25 -7.21 2.74
CA PRO A 143 17.36 -6.30 3.47
C PRO A 143 17.27 -4.89 2.86
N GLU A 144 18.36 -4.38 2.26
CA GLU A 144 18.37 -3.06 1.61
C GLU A 144 17.46 -3.04 0.37
N ARG A 145 17.57 -4.03 -0.51
CA ARG A 145 16.69 -4.14 -1.69
C ARG A 145 15.24 -4.35 -1.29
N MET A 146 14.99 -5.11 -0.22
CA MET A 146 13.65 -5.30 0.33
C MET A 146 13.04 -3.97 0.79
N ARG A 147 13.81 -3.16 1.52
CA ARG A 147 13.41 -1.80 1.94
C ARG A 147 13.16 -0.88 0.75
N ALA A 148 14.04 -0.88 -0.25
CA ALA A 148 13.89 -0.08 -1.46
C ALA A 148 12.63 -0.47 -2.26
N MET A 149 12.27 -1.75 -2.27
CA MET A 149 11.08 -2.26 -2.95
C MET A 149 9.79 -1.93 -2.19
N LEU A 150 9.77 -2.04 -0.86
CA LEU A 150 8.56 -1.85 -0.04
C LEU A 150 8.31 -0.38 0.31
N ALA A 151 9.35 0.41 0.51
CA ALA A 151 9.27 1.86 0.75
C ALA A 151 10.28 2.60 -0.13
N PRO A 152 10.02 2.71 -1.45
CA PRO A 152 10.82 3.56 -2.32
C PRO A 152 10.58 5.05 -2.00
N GLY A 153 11.56 5.87 -2.35
CA GLY A 153 11.55 7.32 -2.10
C GLY A 153 12.98 7.84 -1.97
N ASP A 154 13.14 9.16 -2.06
CA ASP A 154 14.43 9.80 -1.74
C ASP A 154 14.49 10.10 -0.24
N TRP A 155 15.11 9.19 0.53
CA TRP A 155 15.12 9.25 1.99
C TRP A 155 16.31 10.04 2.57
N GLY A 156 17.21 10.56 1.72
CA GLY A 156 18.42 11.25 2.17
C GLY A 156 19.54 10.33 2.68
N ASP A 157 19.28 9.02 2.81
CA ASP A 157 20.27 8.02 3.27
C ASP A 157 21.25 7.57 2.18
N ARG A 158 21.48 8.40 1.14
CA ARG A 158 22.55 8.12 0.17
C ARG A 158 23.89 8.37 0.88
N ARG A 159 24.34 7.41 1.68
CA ARG A 159 25.77 7.29 1.99
C ARG A 159 26.46 7.11 0.65
N GLU A 160 27.29 8.09 0.32
CA GLU A 160 28.19 8.12 -0.82
C GLU A 160 28.83 6.74 -1.01
N ALA A 161 28.74 6.24 -2.24
CA ALA A 161 29.58 5.17 -2.74
C ALA A 161 30.64 5.81 -3.64
#